data_AF-A0A7K1EY02-F1
#
_entry.id   AF-A0A7K1EY02-F1
#
_cell.length_a   1.000
_cell.length_b   1.000
_cell.length_c   1.000
_cell.angle_alpha   90.00
_cell.angle_beta   90.00
_cell.angle_gamma   90.00
#
_symmetry.space_group_name_H-M   'P 1'
#
loop_
_entity.id
_entity.type
_entity.pdbx_description
1 polymer ?
#
loop_
_entity_poly.entity_id
_entity_poly.type
_entity_poly.pdbx_seq_one_letter_code
_entity_poly.pdbx_strand_id
1 'polypeptide(L)' 'MSSLSRDDVANLARLARIEMSEAELVSLSSEFTVILDAVARVQEVAGADVEPTS' A
#
# COMPACT_ATOMS: atom_id res chain seq x y z
N MET A 1 2.07 -11.05 -6.26
CA MET A 1 2.19 -10.10 -5.13
C MET A 1 0.83 -9.45 -4.98
N SER A 2 0.26 -9.49 -3.79
CA SER A 2 -1.17 -9.22 -3.52
C SER A 2 -1.57 -7.81 -3.93
N SER A 3 -2.43 -7.71 -4.95
CA SER A 3 -3.20 -6.50 -5.22
C SER A 3 -3.99 -6.15 -3.96
N LEU A 4 -3.92 -4.90 -3.51
CA LEU A 4 -4.69 -4.43 -2.37
C LEU A 4 -6.17 -4.43 -2.76
N SER A 5 -7.03 -5.09 -1.98
CA SER A 5 -8.46 -5.10 -2.29
C SER A 5 -9.10 -3.75 -1.91
N ARG A 6 -10.29 -3.48 -2.46
CA ARG A 6 -11.09 -2.31 -2.08
C ARG A 6 -11.33 -2.26 -0.56
N ASP A 7 -11.52 -3.41 0.09
CA ASP A 7 -11.77 -3.51 1.52
C ASP A 7 -10.50 -3.20 2.35
N ASP A 8 -9.33 -3.60 1.85
CA ASP A 8 -8.04 -3.25 2.47
C ASP A 8 -7.79 -1.73 2.42
N VAL A 9 -8.08 -1.10 1.28
CA VAL A 9 -7.99 0.37 1.13
C VAL A 9 -8.97 1.08 2.05
N ALA A 10 -10.21 0.57 2.17
CA ALA A 10 -11.20 1.13 3.08
C ALA A 10 -10.74 1.06 4.56
N ASN A 11 -10.10 -0.05 4.95
CA ASN A 11 -9.55 -0.17 6.30
C ASN A 11 -8.37 0.80 6.54
N LEU A 12 -7.49 0.97 5.55
CA LEU A 12 -6.41 1.97 5.58
C LEU A 12 -6.95 3.40 5.70
N ALA A 13 -7.93 3.77 4.89
CA ALA A 13 -8.58 5.07 4.93
C ALA A 13 -9.18 5.35 6.32
N ARG A 14 -9.85 4.34 6.91
CA ARG A 14 -10.38 4.42 8.28
C ARG A 14 -9.28 4.65 9.33
N LEU A 15 -8.14 3.95 9.24
CA LEU A 15 -7.01 4.14 10.14
C LEU A 15 -6.40 5.54 10.01
N ALA A 16 -6.33 6.06 8.78
CA ALA A 16 -5.83 7.39 8.46
C ALA A 16 -6.85 8.52 8.72
N ARG A 17 -8.10 8.17 9.10
CA ARG A 17 -9.23 9.12 9.26
C ARG A 17 -9.53 9.92 7.99
N ILE A 18 -9.45 9.26 6.83
CA ILE A 18 -9.78 9.82 5.52
C ILE A 18 -11.15 9.29 5.10
N GLU A 19 -12.09 10.19 4.84
CA GLU A 19 -13.37 9.84 4.22
C GLU A 19 -13.18 9.68 2.72
N MET A 20 -13.71 8.60 2.16
CA MET A 20 -13.62 8.27 0.73
C MET A 20 -14.94 7.69 0.25
N SER A 21 -15.29 8.02 -0.97
CA SER A 21 -16.41 7.40 -1.70
C SER A 21 -16.03 6.03 -2.27
N GLU A 22 -17.04 5.25 -2.65
CA GLU A 22 -16.85 3.95 -3.29
C GLU A 22 -16.00 4.03 -4.57
N ALA A 23 -16.21 5.06 -5.38
CA ALA A 23 -15.46 5.25 -6.62
C ALA A 23 -13.98 5.53 -6.35
N GLU A 24 -13.68 6.33 -5.32
CA GLU A 24 -12.30 6.64 -4.93
C GLU A 24 -11.59 5.41 -4.36
N LEU A 25 -12.28 4.58 -3.57
CA LEU A 25 -11.71 3.33 -3.06
C LEU A 25 -11.33 2.36 -4.20
N VAL A 26 -12.17 2.25 -5.22
CA VAL A 26 -11.88 1.41 -6.40
C VAL A 26 -10.69 1.95 -7.18
N SER A 27 -10.67 3.26 -7.49
CA SER A 27 -9.54 3.87 -8.22
C SER A 27 -8.23 3.67 -7.45
N LEU A 28 -8.24 3.99 -6.16
CA LEU A 28 -7.05 3.95 -5.33
C LEU A 28 -6.52 2.53 -5.13
N SER A 29 -7.41 1.52 -5.05
CA SER A 29 -7.01 0.11 -5.00
C SER A 29 -6.21 -0.33 -6.23
N SER A 30 -6.57 0.19 -7.41
CA SER A 30 -5.83 -0.07 -8.65
C SER A 30 -4.47 0.64 -8.67
N GLU A 31 -4.44 1.92 -8.29
CA GLU A 31 -3.23 2.76 -8.30
C GLU A 31 -2.19 2.29 -7.28
N PHE A 32 -2.62 1.80 -6.11
CA PHE A 32 -1.73 1.33 -5.04
C PHE A 32 -0.80 0.19 -5.47
N THR A 33 -1.18 -0.58 -6.48
CA THR A 33 -0.34 -1.66 -7.03
C THR A 33 1.05 -1.15 -7.43
N VAL A 34 1.13 0.04 -8.05
CA VAL A 34 2.41 0.63 -8.47
C VAL A 34 3.32 0.95 -7.29
N ILE A 35 2.75 1.43 -6.18
CA ILE A 35 3.48 1.73 -4.95
C ILE A 35 4.00 0.43 -4.33
N LEU A 36 3.17 -0.60 -4.26
CA LEU A 36 3.55 -1.91 -3.72
C LEU A 36 4.66 -2.56 -4.55
N ASP A 37 4.62 -2.42 -5.88
CA ASP A 37 5.69 -2.89 -6.77
C ASP A 37 7.00 -2.09 -6.57
N ALA A 38 6.92 -0.80 -6.26
CA ALA A 38 8.08 -0.01 -5.89
C ALA A 38 8.68 -0.46 -4.54
N VAL A 39 7.82 -0.73 -3.55
CA VAL A 39 8.25 -1.23 -2.24
C VAL A 39 8.86 -2.62 -2.35
N ALA A 40 8.30 -3.52 -3.18
CA ALA A 40 8.85 -4.84 -3.43
C ALA A 40 10.30 -4.78 -3.93
N ARG A 41 10.58 -3.87 -4.88
CA ARG A 41 11.94 -3.64 -5.39
C ARG A 41 12.91 -3.15 -4.31
N VAL A 42 12.44 -2.36 -3.35
CA VAL A 42 13.27 -1.96 -2.19
C VAL A 42 13.53 -3.15 -1.25
N GLN A 43 12.53 -4.01 -1.05
CA GLN A 43 12.69 -5.21 -0.22
C GLN A 43 13.68 -6.23 -0.80
N GLU A 44 13.90 -6.26 -2.12
CA GLU A 44 14.91 -7.10 -2.75
C GLU A 44 16.34 -6.78 -2.27
N VAL A 45 16.59 -5.55 -1.82
CA VAL A 45 17.92 -5.10 -1.35
C VAL A 45 17.98 -4.86 0.16
N ALA A 46 16.84 -4.68 0.83
CA ALA A 46 16.75 -4.47 2.28
C ALA A 46 16.89 -5.80 3.06
N GLY A 47 18.08 -6.40 2.97
CA GLY A 47 18.43 -7.65 3.65
C GLY A 47 18.69 -7.51 5.15
N ALA A 48 18.93 -8.65 5.82
CA ALA A 48 19.19 -8.71 7.26
C ALA A 48 20.48 -8.00 7.70
N ASP A 49 21.38 -7.73 6.76
CA ASP A 49 22.63 -6.99 6.93
C ASP A 49 22.46 -5.47 6.88
N VAL A 50 21.27 -4.98 6.55
CA VAL A 50 20.93 -3.55 6.52
C VAL A 50 20.31 -3.14 7.86
N GLU A 51 21.05 -2.38 8.67
CA GLU A 51 20.51 -1.86 9.93
C GLU A 51 19.37 -0.85 9.69
N PRO A 52 18.21 -0.99 10.37
CA PRO A 52 17.13 -0.02 10.27
C PRO A 52 17.53 1.36 10.79
N THR A 53 17.11 2.41 10.08
CA THR A 53 17.27 3.80 10.52
C THR A 53 15.91 4.40 10.88
N SER A 54 15.83 5.12 12.01
CA SER A 54 14.61 5.75 12.54
C SER A 54 14.61 7.27 12.42
#